data_AF-A0A0L7M1P9-F1
#
_entry.id   AF-A0A0L7M1P9-F1
#
_cell.length_a   1.000
_cell.length_b   1.000
_cell.length_c   1.000
_cell.angle_alpha   90.00
_cell.angle_beta   90.00
_cell.angle_gamma   90.00
#
_symmetry.space_group_name_H-M   'P 1'
#
loop_
_entity.id
_entity.type
_entity.pdbx_description
1 polymer ?
#
loop_
_entity_poly.entity_id
_entity_poly.type
_entity_poly.pdbx_seq_one_letter_code
_entity_poly.pdbx_strand_id
1 'polypeptide(L)'
;MAYIEQTTLLIICRAGESLTYDYKCDKCKEGFFNFSRDNKKCSPCPIGTFSSYVGSIICENCPYGSTTKSIGSKSISDCVCNKGFKKI
;
A
#
# COMPACT_ATOMS: atom_id res chain seq x y z
N MET A 1 17.04 -11.17 -11.79
CA MET A 1 18.07 -12.10 -11.30
C MET A 1 17.93 -12.20 -9.78
N ALA A 2 17.51 -13.36 -9.26
CA ALA A 2 17.54 -13.69 -7.84
C ALA A 2 18.87 -14.39 -7.56
N TYR A 3 19.59 -14.00 -6.51
CA TYR A 3 20.83 -14.66 -6.12
C TYR A 3 20.54 -15.76 -5.09
N ILE A 4 21.20 -16.91 -5.26
CA ILE A 4 21.08 -18.11 -4.43
C ILE A 4 22.26 -18.11 -3.45
N GLU A 5 21.98 -18.09 -2.16
CA GLU A 5 22.89 -18.57 -1.11
C GLU A 5 22.21 -19.77 -0.44
N GLN A 6 22.82 -20.94 -0.56
CA GLN A 6 22.23 -22.25 -0.28
C GLN A 6 21.99 -22.49 1.22
N THR A 7 20.73 -22.33 1.67
CA THR A 7 19.97 -23.25 2.57
C THR A 7 18.67 -22.63 3.12
N THR A 8 18.36 -21.37 2.80
CA THR A 8 17.04 -20.80 3.02
C THR A 8 16.59 -20.07 1.77
N LEU A 9 15.40 -20.40 1.27
CA LEU A 9 14.79 -19.70 0.14
C LEU A 9 14.33 -18.31 0.62
N LEU A 10 15.27 -17.39 0.78
CA LEU A 10 14.95 -16.02 1.16
C LEU A 10 14.41 -15.28 -0.07
N ILE A 11 13.12 -15.48 -0.33
CA ILE A 11 12.42 -14.72 -1.36
C ILE A 11 12.20 -13.31 -0.85
N ILE A 12 12.86 -12.36 -1.51
CA ILE A 12 12.76 -10.92 -1.29
C ILE A 12 11.91 -10.36 -2.43
N CYS A 13 10.77 -9.76 -2.10
CA CYS A 13 9.93 -9.08 -3.08
C CYS A 13 10.32 -7.62 -3.19
N ARG A 14 9.97 -6.95 -4.28
CA ARG A 14 10.25 -5.52 -4.39
C ARG A 14 9.29 -4.74 -3.51
N ALA A 15 9.65 -3.50 -3.20
CA ALA A 15 8.69 -2.56 -2.64
C ALA A 15 7.47 -2.49 -3.59
N GLY A 16 6.28 -2.46 -3.01
CA GLY A 16 5.02 -2.54 -3.73
C GLY A 16 4.58 -3.97 -4.06
N GLU A 17 5.28 -5.01 -3.60
CA GLU A 17 4.90 -6.40 -3.79
C GLU A 17 4.79 -7.14 -2.44
N SER A 18 4.12 -8.30 -2.42
CA SER A 18 4.02 -9.20 -1.26
C SER A 18 4.26 -10.65 -1.68
N LEU A 19 4.78 -11.45 -0.75
CA LEU A 19 5.01 -12.86 -0.98
C LEU A 19 3.69 -13.64 -0.84
N THR A 20 3.33 -14.37 -1.87
CA THR A 20 2.17 -15.28 -1.89
C THR A 20 2.52 -16.66 -1.33
N TYR A 21 1.50 -17.50 -1.11
CA TYR A 21 1.70 -18.88 -0.65
C TYR A 21 2.45 -19.75 -1.67
N ASP A 22 2.31 -19.47 -2.97
CA ASP A 22 3.04 -20.14 -4.04
C ASP A 22 4.42 -19.51 -4.31
N TYR A 23 4.96 -18.77 -3.34
CA TYR A 23 6.31 -18.21 -3.36
C TYR A 23 6.56 -17.22 -4.52
N LYS A 24 5.51 -16.52 -4.96
CA LYS A 24 5.57 -15.45 -5.97
C LYS A 24 5.45 -14.08 -5.33
N CYS A 25 5.91 -13.06 -6.06
CA CYS A 25 5.76 -11.67 -5.65
C CYS A 25 4.59 -11.04 -6.42
N ASP A 26 3.50 -10.77 -5.70
CA ASP A 26 2.32 -10.12 -6.24
C ASP A 26 2.28 -8.66 -5.82
N LYS A 27 1.95 -7.79 -6.76
CA LYS A 27 1.82 -6.35 -6.50
C LYS A 27 0.72 -6.08 -5.47
N CYS A 28 0.97 -5.10 -4.61
CA CYS A 28 -0.05 -4.59 -3.70
C CYS A 28 -1.24 -4.09 -4.50
N LYS A 29 -2.43 -4.58 -4.18
CA LYS A 29 -3.68 -4.04 -4.75
C LYS A 29 -3.90 -2.59 -4.32
N GLU A 30 -4.78 -1.90 -5.02
CA GLU A 30 -5.26 -0.57 -4.64
C GLU A 30 -5.71 -0.54 -3.16
N GLY A 31 -5.40 0.58 -2.51
CA GLY A 31 -5.59 0.80 -1.09
C GLY A 31 -4.58 0.08 -0.20
N PHE A 32 -3.56 -0.56 -0.77
CA PHE A 32 -2.49 -1.19 -0.02
C PHE A 32 -1.13 -0.72 -0.52
N PHE A 33 -0.14 -0.74 0.37
CA PHE A 33 1.23 -0.35 0.06
C PHE A 33 2.24 -1.32 0.68
N ASN A 34 3.44 -1.36 0.11
CA ASN A 34 4.59 -1.95 0.78
C ASN A 34 5.85 -1.12 0.52
N PHE A 35 6.39 -0.47 1.56
CA PHE A 35 7.56 0.38 1.44
C PHE A 35 8.89 -0.38 1.36
N SER A 36 8.97 -1.55 1.99
CA SER A 36 10.24 -2.27 2.15
C SER A 36 10.33 -3.48 1.22
N ARG A 37 11.54 -3.73 0.72
CA ARG A 37 11.88 -4.95 -0.02
C ARG A 37 11.94 -6.18 0.90
N ASP A 38 12.25 -5.96 2.17
CA ASP A 38 12.38 -7.03 3.18
C ASP A 38 11.02 -7.42 3.77
N ASN A 39 10.04 -6.50 3.68
CA ASN A 39 8.69 -6.76 4.12
C ASN A 39 7.95 -7.54 3.04
N LYS A 40 7.40 -8.70 3.41
CA LYS A 40 6.73 -9.61 2.49
C LYS A 40 5.23 -9.37 2.40
N LYS A 41 4.72 -8.28 2.97
CA LYS A 41 3.29 -8.04 3.12
C LYS A 41 2.90 -6.62 2.74
N CYS A 42 1.87 -6.52 1.90
CA CYS A 42 1.18 -5.27 1.64
C CYS A 42 0.30 -4.89 2.83
N SER A 43 0.52 -3.69 3.36
CA SER A 43 -0.27 -3.11 4.44
C SER A 43 -1.38 -2.23 3.87
N PRO A 44 -2.58 -2.19 4.49
CA PRO A 44 -3.63 -1.27 4.06
C PRO A 44 -3.19 0.16 4.29
N CYS A 45 -3.63 1.07 3.42
CA CYS A 45 -3.42 2.49 3.60
C CYS A 45 -4.06 2.97 4.91
N PRO A 46 -3.33 3.67 5.80
CA PRO A 46 -3.89 4.16 7.05
C PRO A 46 -4.98 5.22 6.81
N ILE A 47 -5.77 5.49 7.85
CA ILE A 47 -6.76 6.57 7.84
C ILE A 47 -6.08 7.90 7.48
N GLY A 48 -6.74 8.67 6.62
CA GLY A 48 -6.20 9.92 6.08
C GLY A 48 -5.36 9.74 4.80
N THR A 49 -5.21 8.50 4.32
CA THR A 49 -4.47 8.19 3.08
C THR A 49 -5.22 7.20 2.20
N PHE A 50 -4.84 7.14 0.92
CA PHE A 50 -5.36 6.20 -0.07
C PHE A 50 -4.26 5.73 -1.04
N SER A 51 -4.52 4.68 -1.82
CA SER A 51 -3.64 4.28 -2.94
C SER A 51 -4.49 3.86 -4.11
N SER A 52 -4.36 4.57 -5.23
CA SER A 52 -5.13 4.31 -6.46
C SER A 52 -4.43 3.40 -7.45
N TYR A 53 -3.21 2.95 -7.13
CA TYR A 53 -2.37 2.19 -8.05
C TYR A 53 -1.99 0.83 -7.49
N VAL A 54 -2.02 -0.17 -8.37
CA VAL A 54 -1.45 -1.48 -8.09
C VAL A 54 0.08 -1.37 -8.03
N GLY A 55 0.68 -1.90 -6.97
CA GLY A 55 2.12 -1.85 -6.73
C GLY A 55 2.59 -0.62 -5.97
N SER A 56 1.68 0.09 -5.28
CA SER A 56 2.07 1.26 -4.47
C SER A 56 3.09 0.91 -3.38
N ILE A 57 4.12 1.74 -3.27
CA ILE A 57 5.12 1.65 -2.19
C ILE A 57 4.78 2.57 -1.01
N ILE A 58 3.85 3.50 -1.22
CA ILE A 58 3.37 4.49 -0.26
C ILE A 58 1.91 4.83 -0.57
N CYS A 59 1.17 5.28 0.43
CA CYS A 59 -0.18 5.82 0.26
C CYS A 59 -0.13 7.34 0.11
N GLU A 60 -0.97 7.87 -0.77
CA GLU A 60 -1.18 9.29 -0.98
C GLU A 60 -2.02 9.89 0.14
N ASN A 61 -1.64 11.07 0.62
CA ASN A 61 -2.40 11.76 1.65
C ASN A 61 -3.71 12.32 1.08
N CYS A 62 -4.76 12.30 1.91
CA CYS A 62 -5.95 13.07 1.63
C CYS A 62 -5.63 14.58 1.58
N PRO A 63 -6.34 15.36 0.76
CA PRO A 63 -6.21 16.81 0.71
C PRO A 63 -6.44 17.44 2.08
N TYR A 64 -5.86 18.63 2.27
CA TYR A 64 -6.01 19.40 3.49
C TYR A 64 -7.50 19.53 3.89
N GLY A 65 -7.80 19.26 5.16
CA GLY A 65 -9.17 19.33 5.68
C GLY A 65 -10.03 18.11 5.36
N SER A 66 -9.49 17.05 4.77
CA SER A 66 -10.19 15.79 4.52
C SER A 66 -9.46 14.58 5.09
N THR A 67 -10.18 13.48 5.27
CA THR A 67 -9.66 12.21 5.77
C THR A 67 -10.44 11.04 5.19
N THR A 68 -9.89 9.83 5.24
CA THR A 68 -10.65 8.62 4.89
C THR A 68 -11.38 8.06 6.11
N LYS A 69 -12.52 7.39 5.90
CA LYS A 69 -13.31 6.79 7.01
C LYS A 69 -12.75 5.45 7.48
N SER A 70 -11.97 4.78 6.66
CA SER A 70 -11.45 3.45 6.91
C SER A 70 -10.06 3.29 6.33
N ILE A 71 -9.29 2.39 6.92
CA ILE A 71 -8.05 1.90 6.32
C ILE A 71 -8.34 1.24 4.97
N GLY A 72 -7.32 1.14 4.11
CA GLY A 72 -7.44 0.44 2.83
C GLY A 72 -8.18 1.23 1.75
N SER A 73 -8.27 2.55 1.90
CA SER A 73 -8.96 3.41 0.93
C SER A 73 -8.22 3.45 -0.40
N LYS A 74 -8.97 3.41 -1.50
CA LYS A 74 -8.42 3.17 -2.85
C LYS A 74 -8.36 4.43 -3.69
N SER A 75 -9.15 5.44 -3.35
CA SER A 75 -9.30 6.62 -4.19
C SER A 75 -9.35 7.89 -3.36
N ILE A 76 -8.98 8.99 -4.00
CA ILE A 76 -9.20 10.35 -3.49
C ILE A 76 -10.68 10.62 -3.16
N SER A 77 -11.61 9.93 -3.83
CA SER A 77 -13.05 10.03 -3.55
C SER A 77 -13.42 9.50 -2.16
N ASP A 78 -12.58 8.65 -1.57
CA ASP A 78 -12.79 8.11 -0.22
C ASP A 78 -12.39 9.15 0.85
N CYS A 79 -11.70 10.22 0.46
CA CYS A 79 -11.41 11.36 1.32
C CYS A 79 -12.66 12.23 1.51
N VAL A 80 -13.20 12.22 2.72
CA VAL A 80 -14.32 13.03 3.15
C VAL A 80 -13.84 14.24 3.94
N CYS A 81 -14.49 15.39 3.76
CA CYS A 81 -14.16 16.59 4.51
C CYS A 81 -14.43 16.38 6.01
N ASN A 82 -13.50 16.82 6.84
CA ASN A 82 -13.70 16.90 8.28
C ASN A 82 -14.80 17.93 8.59
N LYS A 83 -15.44 17.81 9.76
CA LYS A 83 -16.46 18.76 10.19
C LYS A 83 -15.88 20.18 10.18
N GLY A 84 -16.54 21.09 9.45
CA GLY A 84 -16.10 22.48 9.30
C GLY A 84 -15.29 22.77 8.02
N PHE A 85 -14.83 21.73 7.30
CA PHE A 85 -14.17 21.87 6.01
C PHE A 85 -15.16 21.68 4.86
N LYS A 86 -14.97 22.42 3.77
CA LYS A 86 -15.80 22.37 2.57
C LYS A 86 -14.88 22.24 1.35
N LYS A 87 -15.32 21.55 0.30
CA LYS A 87 -14.67 21.67 -1.00
C LYS A 87 -14.80 23.12 -1.45
N ILE A 88 -13.65 23.75 -1.69
CA ILE A 88 -13.55 25.10 -2.26
C ILE A 88 -13.79 24.98 -3.76
#